data_AF-A0A926Q4L8-F1
#
_entry.id   AF-A0A926Q4L8-F1
#
_cell.length_a   1.000
_cell.length_b   1.000
_cell.length_c   1.000
_cell.angle_alpha   90.00
_cell.angle_beta   90.00
_cell.angle_gamma   90.00
#
_symmetry.space_group_name_H-M   'P 1'
#
loop_
_entity.id
_entity.type
_entity.pdbx_description
1 polymer ?
#
loop_
_entity_poly.entity_id
_entity_poly.type
_entity_poly.pdbx_seq_one_letter_code
_entity_poly.pdbx_strand_id
1 'polypeptide(L)'
;MKPKIVMQLVYVIAAMLFFLSQKGFSQSKPENMDTNHSLEVIRYTIPKSQHKNFEQAYSEAGKHLQSSAYCFGYKIVHGDEDPDNYIVFIQWTSADEHLNGFRKSPEFTPFLNLVRPFYNNIQEMKHYNPTTIQWTKE
;
A
#
# COMPACT_ATOMS: atom_id res chain seq x y z
N MET A 1 16.11 -53.83 8.59
CA MET A 1 16.48 -52.62 7.81
C MET A 1 16.07 -51.39 8.60
N LYS A 2 16.98 -50.43 8.82
CA LYS A 2 16.96 -49.49 9.95
C LYS A 2 15.86 -48.39 9.82
N PRO A 3 15.10 -48.08 10.89
CA PRO A 3 13.94 -47.15 10.89
C PRO A 3 14.29 -45.67 10.65
N LYS A 4 15.59 -45.30 10.67
CA LYS A 4 16.03 -43.91 10.43
C LYS A 4 15.90 -43.45 8.97
N ILE A 5 15.92 -44.39 8.01
CA ILE A 5 15.83 -44.06 6.57
C ILE A 5 14.39 -43.67 6.19
N VAL A 6 13.39 -44.30 6.82
CA VAL A 6 11.97 -43.97 6.58
C VAL A 6 11.63 -42.57 7.10
N MET A 7 12.20 -42.16 8.24
CA MET A 7 11.93 -40.84 8.84
C MET A 7 12.57 -39.68 8.05
N GLN A 8 13.73 -39.89 7.42
CA GLN A 8 14.32 -38.90 6.50
C GLN A 8 13.51 -38.73 5.21
N LEU A 9 12.93 -39.81 4.68
CA LEU A 9 12.14 -39.76 3.46
C LEU A 9 10.80 -39.05 3.64
N VAL A 10 10.16 -39.20 4.82
CA VAL A 10 8.94 -38.46 5.18
C VAL A 10 9.20 -36.96 5.32
N TYR A 11 10.36 -36.55 5.85
CA TYR A 11 10.71 -35.13 5.98
C TYR A 11 10.97 -34.45 4.64
N VAL A 12 11.57 -35.15 3.67
CA VAL A 12 11.81 -34.63 2.31
C VAL A 12 10.50 -34.42 1.56
N ILE A 13 9.53 -35.33 1.72
CA ILE A 13 8.20 -35.21 1.08
C ILE A 13 7.38 -34.07 1.73
N ALA A 14 7.42 -33.92 3.05
CA ALA A 14 6.77 -32.81 3.75
C ALA A 14 7.38 -31.45 3.37
N ALA A 15 8.70 -31.38 3.20
CA ALA A 15 9.38 -30.16 2.72
C ALA A 15 9.03 -29.85 1.27
N MET A 16 8.95 -30.85 0.37
CA MET A 16 8.51 -30.65 -1.02
C MET A 16 7.05 -30.17 -1.12
N LEU A 17 6.16 -30.63 -0.24
CA LEU A 17 4.77 -30.16 -0.16
C LEU A 17 4.67 -28.75 0.45
N PHE A 18 5.57 -28.36 1.35
CA PHE A 18 5.64 -26.98 1.87
C PHE A 18 6.15 -25.99 0.80
N PHE A 19 7.11 -26.40 -0.03
CA PHE A 19 7.63 -25.60 -1.15
C PHE A 19 6.64 -25.42 -2.31
N LEU A 20 5.66 -26.32 -2.45
CA LEU A 20 4.57 -26.20 -3.43
C LEU A 20 3.45 -25.24 -2.97
N SER A 21 3.43 -24.83 -1.69
CA SER A 21 2.44 -23.89 -1.13
C SER A 21 2.90 -22.42 -1.16
N GLN A 22 4.18 -22.14 -1.40
CA GLN A 22 4.70 -20.75 -1.49
C GLN A 22 4.76 -20.17 -2.91
N LYS A 23 4.30 -20.88 -3.94
CA LYS A 23 4.03 -20.26 -5.25
C LYS A 23 2.67 -19.57 -5.23
N GLY A 24 2.57 -18.50 -4.45
CA GLY A 24 1.32 -17.79 -4.23
C GLY A 24 1.48 -16.34 -3.76
N PHE A 25 2.58 -15.66 -4.11
CA PHE A 25 2.61 -14.20 -4.28
C PHE A 25 3.90 -13.82 -5.00
N SER A 26 3.98 -14.14 -6.30
CA SER A 26 4.85 -13.36 -7.17
C SER A 26 4.02 -12.14 -7.55
N GLN A 27 4.32 -10.98 -6.96
CA GLN A 27 3.95 -9.73 -7.61
C GLN A 27 4.78 -9.69 -8.90
N SER A 28 4.19 -10.18 -9.99
CA SER A 28 4.70 -9.91 -11.32
C SER A 28 4.71 -8.40 -11.49
N LYS A 29 5.87 -7.83 -11.78
CA LYS A 29 6.00 -6.46 -12.27
C LYS A 29 5.00 -6.31 -13.43
N PRO A 30 4.02 -5.40 -13.37
CA PRO A 30 3.05 -5.28 -14.45
C PRO A 30 3.80 -4.92 -15.73
N GLU A 31 3.72 -5.85 -16.68
CA GLU A 31 4.18 -5.71 -18.05
C GLU A 31 3.24 -4.71 -18.73
N ASN A 32 3.79 -3.58 -19.15
CA ASN A 32 3.08 -2.35 -19.55
C ASN A 32 2.25 -1.72 -18.41
N MET A 33 2.78 -0.64 -17.81
CA MET A 33 1.96 0.27 -17.00
C MET A 33 1.01 0.98 -17.97
N ASP A 34 -0.17 0.38 -18.16
CA ASP A 34 -1.30 1.02 -18.80
C ASP A 34 -1.48 2.41 -18.16
N THR A 35 -1.56 3.45 -18.99
CA THR A 35 -1.54 4.86 -18.58
C THR A 35 -2.79 5.29 -17.81
N ASN A 36 -3.62 4.33 -17.39
CA ASN A 36 -4.89 4.52 -16.71
C ASN A 36 -4.79 4.55 -15.19
N HIS A 37 -3.60 4.34 -14.61
CA HIS A 37 -3.40 4.45 -13.17
C HIS A 37 -3.39 5.91 -12.69
N SER A 38 -3.97 6.13 -11.52
CA SER A 38 -4.07 7.46 -10.90
C SER A 38 -3.22 7.53 -9.64
N LEU A 39 -2.42 8.57 -9.51
CA LEU A 39 -1.70 8.93 -8.30
C LEU A 39 -2.52 9.97 -7.52
N GLU A 40 -3.06 9.60 -6.37
CA GLU A 40 -3.60 10.57 -5.42
C GLU A 40 -2.47 11.17 -4.61
N VAL A 41 -2.41 12.51 -4.58
CA VAL A 41 -1.47 13.28 -3.77
C VAL A 41 -2.27 14.06 -2.74
N ILE A 42 -1.98 13.81 -1.46
CA ILE A 42 -2.58 14.52 -0.34
C ILE A 42 -1.48 15.27 0.40
N ARG A 43 -1.59 16.59 0.47
CA ARG A 43 -0.67 17.42 1.26
C ARG A 43 -1.31 17.79 2.57
N TYR A 44 -0.57 17.66 3.65
CA TYR A 44 -0.98 18.03 5.00
C TYR A 44 -0.02 19.04 5.61
N THR A 45 -0.54 19.88 6.50
CA THR A 45 0.24 20.60 7.52
C THR A 45 -0.19 20.10 8.90
N ILE A 46 0.58 19.16 9.45
CA ILE A 46 0.32 18.48 10.72
C ILE A 46 1.11 19.16 11.83
N PRO A 47 0.47 19.64 12.91
CA PRO A 47 1.18 20.20 14.05
C PRO A 47 2.15 19.19 14.65
N LYS A 48 3.34 19.64 15.07
CA LYS A 48 4.35 18.81 15.74
C LYS A 48 3.83 17.87 16.84
N SER A 49 2.86 18.32 17.63
CA SER A 49 2.25 17.49 18.68
C SER A 49 1.48 16.27 18.15
N GLN A 50 1.15 16.24 16.86
CA GLN A 50 0.37 15.19 16.22
C GLN A 50 1.16 14.32 15.22
N HIS A 51 2.44 14.62 14.95
CA HIS A 51 3.26 13.86 13.98
C HIS A 51 3.22 12.35 14.21
N LYS A 52 3.52 11.91 15.44
CA LYS A 52 3.48 10.48 15.80
C LYS A 52 2.11 9.85 15.60
N ASN A 53 1.04 10.58 15.93
CA ASN A 53 -0.32 10.09 15.78
C ASN A 53 -0.70 9.97 14.30
N PHE A 54 -0.24 10.91 13.47
CA PHE A 54 -0.45 10.90 12.02
C PHE A 54 0.24 9.70 11.37
N GLU A 55 1.51 9.48 11.67
CA GLU A 55 2.27 8.34 11.15
C GLU A 55 1.67 7.00 11.61
N GLN A 56 1.30 6.89 12.89
CA GLN A 56 0.65 5.70 13.41
C GLN A 56 -0.71 5.45 12.74
N ALA A 57 -1.51 6.50 12.53
CA ALA A 57 -2.79 6.38 11.84
C ALA A 57 -2.61 5.89 10.40
N TYR A 58 -1.63 6.40 9.66
CA TYR A 58 -1.34 5.93 8.30
C TYR A 58 -0.70 4.54 8.25
N SER A 59 0.07 4.15 9.26
CA SER A 59 0.57 2.77 9.40
C SER A 59 -0.59 1.78 9.56
N GLU A 60 -1.60 2.11 10.36
CA GLU A 60 -2.79 1.27 10.54
C GLU A 60 -3.73 1.34 9.33
N ALA A 61 -3.98 2.54 8.79
CA ALA A 61 -4.85 2.74 7.64
C ALA A 61 -4.29 2.07 6.39
N GLY A 62 -2.96 2.04 6.24
CA GLY A 62 -2.26 1.37 5.16
C GLY A 62 -2.62 -0.11 5.01
N LYS A 63 -3.01 -0.80 6.10
CA LYS A 63 -3.45 -2.20 6.05
C LYS A 63 -4.73 -2.38 5.23
N HIS A 64 -5.64 -1.40 5.28
CA HIS A 64 -6.87 -1.39 4.47
C HIS A 64 -6.60 -1.06 3.00
N LEU A 65 -5.55 -0.25 2.74
CA LEU A 65 -5.08 -0.02 1.37
C LEU A 65 -4.45 -1.28 0.79
N GLN A 66 -3.61 -1.98 1.55
CA GLN A 66 -2.97 -3.23 1.13
C GLN A 66 -3.95 -4.36 0.82
N SER A 67 -5.09 -4.42 1.52
CA SER A 67 -6.13 -5.42 1.25
C SER A 67 -7.04 -5.05 0.08
N SER A 68 -6.95 -3.83 -0.43
CA SER A 68 -7.84 -3.35 -1.48
C SER A 68 -7.43 -3.87 -2.86
N ALA A 69 -8.41 -4.30 -3.66
CA ALA A 69 -8.19 -4.62 -5.07
C ALA A 69 -7.95 -3.37 -5.94
N TYR A 70 -8.27 -2.17 -5.44
CA TYR A 70 -8.18 -0.90 -6.18
C TYR A 70 -6.88 -0.14 -5.93
N CYS A 71 -6.16 -0.48 -4.85
CA CYS A 71 -4.92 0.18 -4.45
C CYS A 71 -3.75 -0.76 -4.66
N PHE A 72 -2.69 -0.28 -5.32
CA PHE A 72 -1.50 -1.08 -5.56
C PHE A 72 -0.23 -0.51 -4.92
N GLY A 73 -0.33 0.63 -4.23
CA GLY A 73 0.79 1.21 -3.51
C GLY A 73 0.42 2.46 -2.74
N TYR A 74 1.18 2.74 -1.68
CA TYR A 74 1.13 4.04 -1.01
C TYR A 74 2.49 4.38 -0.41
N LYS A 75 2.75 5.67 -0.25
CA LYS A 75 3.96 6.20 0.38
C LYS A 75 3.61 7.46 1.15
N ILE A 76 4.21 7.63 2.32
CA ILE A 76 4.15 8.87 3.09
C ILE A 76 5.56 9.44 3.14
N VAL A 77 5.70 10.74 2.95
CA VAL A 77 6.95 11.48 3.12
C VAL A 77 6.73 12.66 4.06
N HIS A 78 7.76 12.94 4.85
CA HIS A 78 7.83 14.04 5.80
C HIS A 78 8.84 15.06 5.29
N GLY A 79 8.53 16.36 5.43
CA GLY A 79 9.40 17.44 4.95
C GLY A 79 10.60 17.68 5.87
N ASP A 80 11.78 17.86 5.28
CA ASP A 80 12.99 18.25 6.03
C ASP A 80 13.04 19.77 6.24
N GLU A 81 12.71 20.56 5.21
CA GLU A 81 12.70 22.03 5.27
C GLU A 81 11.43 22.58 5.94
N ASP A 82 10.31 21.90 5.74
CA ASP A 82 9.02 22.21 6.36
C ASP A 82 8.57 21.03 7.24
N PRO A 83 9.06 20.93 8.49
CA PRO A 83 8.86 19.74 9.33
C PRO A 83 7.43 19.53 9.82
N ASP A 84 6.49 20.44 9.54
CA ASP A 84 5.07 20.18 9.78
C ASP A 84 4.34 19.65 8.52
N ASN A 85 5.02 19.62 7.37
CA ASN A 85 4.41 19.19 6.12
C ASN A 85 4.62 17.69 5.87
N TYR A 86 3.53 17.02 5.49
CA TYR A 86 3.54 15.65 5.02
C TYR A 86 2.91 15.56 3.64
N ILE A 87 3.39 14.64 2.82
CA ILE A 87 2.76 14.27 1.55
C ILE A 87 2.47 12.78 1.56
N VAL A 88 1.22 12.44 1.27
CA VAL A 88 0.76 11.06 1.08
C VAL A 88 0.52 10.85 -0.40
N PHE A 89 1.12 9.78 -0.92
CA PHE A 89 0.92 9.27 -2.25
C PHE A 89 0.13 7.98 -2.15
N ILE A 90 -0.98 7.86 -2.87
CA ILE A 90 -1.72 6.61 -3.00
C ILE A 90 -1.88 6.29 -4.48
N GLN A 91 -1.54 5.07 -4.86
CA GLN A 91 -1.56 4.59 -6.23
C GLN A 91 -2.82 3.75 -6.45
N TRP A 92 -3.71 4.27 -7.28
CA TRP A 92 -5.00 3.67 -7.60
C TRP A 92 -4.99 3.12 -9.03
N THR A 93 -5.69 2.02 -9.24
CA THR A 93 -5.92 1.45 -10.58
C THR A 93 -6.54 2.47 -11.54
N SER A 94 -7.42 3.34 -11.04
CA SER A 94 -7.87 4.58 -11.68
C SER A 94 -8.50 5.54 -10.67
N ALA A 95 -8.70 6.82 -11.03
CA ALA A 95 -9.42 7.77 -10.18
C ALA A 95 -10.89 7.37 -10.00
N ASP A 96 -11.52 6.84 -11.05
CA ASP A 96 -12.91 6.37 -10.99
C ASP A 96 -13.05 5.17 -10.05
N GLU A 97 -12.18 4.17 -10.15
CA GLU A 97 -12.22 2.99 -9.26
C GLU A 97 -11.91 3.34 -7.80
N HIS A 98 -11.10 4.37 -7.54
CA HIS A 98 -11.01 4.91 -6.18
C HIS A 98 -12.35 5.50 -5.72
N LEU A 99 -12.93 6.43 -6.49
CA LEU A 99 -14.12 7.18 -6.08
C LEU A 99 -15.39 6.34 -6.03
N ASN A 100 -15.53 5.39 -6.96
CA ASN A 100 -16.72 4.58 -7.16
C ASN A 100 -16.55 3.13 -6.74
N GLY A 101 -15.32 2.62 -6.61
CA GLY A 101 -14.99 1.29 -6.10
C GLY A 101 -14.56 1.34 -4.64
N PHE A 102 -13.32 1.77 -4.36
CA PHE A 102 -12.74 1.77 -3.01
C PHE A 102 -13.64 2.48 -2.00
N ARG A 103 -14.12 3.70 -2.30
CA ARG A 103 -14.98 4.45 -1.35
C ARG A 103 -16.32 3.78 -1.03
N LYS A 104 -16.73 2.75 -1.77
CA LYS A 104 -17.93 1.94 -1.51
C LYS A 104 -17.60 0.55 -0.97
N SER A 105 -16.32 0.22 -0.83
CA SER A 105 -15.83 -1.07 -0.36
C SER A 105 -15.87 -1.18 1.17
N PRO A 106 -15.89 -2.41 1.73
CA PRO A 106 -15.80 -2.65 3.17
C PRO A 106 -14.54 -2.05 3.83
N GLU A 107 -13.45 -1.91 3.08
CA GLU A 107 -12.17 -1.40 3.55
C GLU A 107 -12.18 0.12 3.78
N PHE A 108 -13.07 0.87 3.12
CA PHE A 108 -13.05 2.33 3.15
C PHE A 108 -13.46 2.92 4.49
N THR A 109 -14.54 2.43 5.11
CA THR A 109 -14.99 2.95 6.40
C THR A 109 -13.92 2.87 7.50
N PRO A 110 -13.26 1.71 7.73
CA PRO A 110 -12.21 1.63 8.74
C PRO A 110 -10.96 2.45 8.34
N PHE A 111 -10.59 2.51 7.07
CA PHE A 111 -9.56 3.43 6.56
C PHE A 111 -9.90 4.89 6.91
N LEU A 112 -11.09 5.34 6.53
CA LEU A 112 -11.58 6.71 6.73
C LEU A 112 -11.56 7.08 8.21
N ASN A 113 -11.99 6.19 9.09
CA ASN A 113 -12.03 6.45 10.53
C ASN A 113 -10.64 6.75 11.11
N LEU A 114 -9.59 6.12 10.58
CA LEU A 114 -8.21 6.33 11.03
C LEU A 114 -7.64 7.67 10.54
N VAL A 115 -7.95 8.08 9.31
CA VAL A 115 -7.37 9.29 8.70
C VAL A 115 -8.20 10.56 8.88
N ARG A 116 -9.52 10.44 9.12
CA ARG A 116 -10.45 11.56 9.31
C ARG A 116 -10.02 12.59 10.36
N PRO A 117 -9.37 12.23 11.49
CA PRO A 117 -8.92 13.22 12.46
C PRO A 117 -8.02 14.33 11.89
N PHE A 118 -7.33 14.07 10.77
CA PHE A 118 -6.39 15.01 10.15
C PHE A 118 -6.99 15.82 8.99
N TYR A 119 -8.31 15.76 8.76
CA TYR A 119 -8.94 16.38 7.58
C TYR A 119 -8.77 17.90 7.53
N ASN A 120 -8.86 18.56 8.70
CA ASN A 120 -8.67 20.01 8.78
C ASN A 120 -7.22 20.45 8.51
N ASN A 121 -6.29 19.50 8.41
CA ASN A 121 -4.88 19.76 8.10
C ASN A 121 -4.56 19.63 6.60
N ILE A 122 -5.51 19.17 5.79
CA ILE A 122 -5.32 18.95 4.36
C ILE A 122 -5.19 20.30 3.63
N GLN A 123 -4.08 20.48 2.93
CA GLN A 123 -3.81 21.61 2.03
C GLN A 123 -4.17 21.26 0.57
N GLU A 124 -4.11 19.98 0.22
CA GLU A 124 -4.42 19.48 -1.11
C GLU A 124 -4.83 18.02 -1.05
N MET A 125 -5.79 17.61 -1.89
CA MET A 125 -6.15 16.21 -2.14
C MET A 125 -6.61 16.12 -3.60
N LYS A 126 -5.75 15.61 -4.48
CA LYS A 126 -6.04 15.54 -5.93
C LYS A 126 -5.51 14.26 -6.56
N HIS A 127 -6.13 13.87 -7.66
CA HIS A 127 -5.69 12.79 -8.55
C HIS A 127 -4.84 13.36 -9.70
N TYR A 128 -3.75 12.66 -10.00
CA TYR A 128 -2.80 12.98 -11.05
C TYR A 128 -2.57 11.74 -11.91
N ASN A 129 -2.45 11.95 -13.22
CA ASN A 129 -2.08 10.87 -14.14
C ASN A 129 -0.55 10.90 -14.35
N PRO A 130 0.18 9.83 -14.00
CA PRO A 130 1.60 9.77 -14.28
C PRO A 130 1.87 9.86 -15.78
N THR A 131 2.93 10.58 -16.13
CA THR A 131 3.36 10.70 -17.54
C THR A 131 4.33 9.58 -17.90
N THR A 132 4.64 9.44 -19.18
CA THR A 132 5.66 8.49 -19.67
C THR A 132 7.09 8.87 -19.24
N ILE A 133 7.29 10.06 -18.69
CA ILE A 133 8.60 10.57 -18.27
C ILE A 133 8.89 10.06 -16.87
N GLN A 134 9.70 9.01 -16.78
CA GLN A 134 10.15 8.42 -15.53
C GLN A 134 11.58 7.88 -15.67
N TRP A 135 12.36 7.98 -14.60
CA TRP A 135 13.67 7.35 -14.49
C TRP A 135 13.88 6.87 -13.06
N THR A 136 14.49 5.70 -12.89
CA THR A 136 14.87 5.15 -11.58
C THR A 136 16.23 4.51 -11.74
N LYS A 137 17.15 4.80 -10.82
CA LYS A 137 18.43 4.11 -10.75
C LYS A 137 18.20 2.75 -10.11
N GLU A 138 18.63 1.68 -10.77
CA GLU A 138 18.63 0.31 -10.25
C GLU A 138 19.62 0.13 -9.09
#